data_AF-A0A2P5L3E0-F1
#
_entry.id   AF-A0A2P5L3E0-F1
#
_cell.length_a   1.000
_cell.length_b   1.000
_cell.length_c   1.000
_cell.angle_alpha   90.00
_cell.angle_beta   90.00
_cell.angle_gamma   90.00
#
_symmetry.space_group_name_H-M   'P 1'
#
loop_
_entity.id
_entity.type
_entity.pdbx_description
1 polymer ?
#
loop_
_entity_poly.entity_id
_entity_poly.type
_entity_poly.pdbx_seq_one_letter_code
_entity_poly.pdbx_strand_id
1 'polypeptide(L)'
;MLKFLRSQSYPGFKIVIVVLLAVNVGLYAVYDTLTSTVDAMTWLALLIMFELETLGKPLFSAKTLHVIRNILIVVIIGVFASYVHSSEWLDVANSLLWFALIALLELEIRKPDAVASHPKIYWLTTLLVFSGLLAMVGAWAWQAAWLDVYDAVLWIAAFAAIEVDIFKFLQPKAKGYC
;
A
#
# COMPACT_ATOMS: atom_id res chain seq x y z
N MET A 1 17.42 7.52 18.43
CA MET A 1 16.84 6.21 18.04
C MET A 1 16.48 6.09 16.54
N LEU A 2 16.70 7.14 15.72
CA LEU A 2 16.37 7.16 14.27
C LEU A 2 17.56 6.87 13.32
N LYS A 3 18.73 6.49 13.84
CA LYS A 3 19.91 6.17 13.02
C LYS A 3 19.99 4.68 12.60
N PHE A 4 19.14 3.81 13.13
CA PHE A 4 19.24 2.36 12.91
C PHE A 4 18.64 1.89 11.58
N LEU A 5 17.82 2.71 10.91
CA LEU A 5 17.18 2.35 9.63
C LEU A 5 18.00 2.74 8.38
N ARG A 6 19.27 3.13 8.57
CA ARG A 6 20.04 3.88 7.57
C ARG A 6 20.70 3.04 6.46
N SER A 7 20.82 1.71 6.54
CA SER A 7 21.63 0.99 5.55
C SER A 7 21.27 -0.46 5.27
N GLN A 8 20.05 -0.72 4.80
CA GLN A 8 19.82 -1.83 3.87
C GLN A 8 18.69 -1.42 2.93
N SER A 9 18.98 -1.32 1.63
CA SER A 9 17.96 -1.75 0.65
C SER A 9 17.80 -3.24 0.91
N TYR A 10 16.60 -3.71 1.23
CA TYR A 10 16.33 -5.12 1.47
C TYR A 10 15.74 -5.75 0.19
N PRO A 11 16.49 -5.89 -0.93
CA PRO A 11 15.93 -6.36 -2.18
C PRO A 11 15.38 -7.78 -2.03
N GLY A 12 16.05 -8.64 -1.26
CA GLY A 12 15.60 -10.01 -1.02
C GLY A 12 14.23 -10.08 -0.34
N PHE A 13 14.03 -9.31 0.74
CA PHE A 13 12.75 -9.24 1.45
C PHE A 13 11.61 -8.75 0.55
N LYS A 14 11.84 -7.68 -0.22
CA LYS A 14 10.83 -7.14 -1.14
C LYS A 14 10.48 -8.11 -2.25
N ILE A 15 11.49 -8.75 -2.86
CA ILE A 15 11.27 -9.77 -3.88
C ILE A 15 10.45 -10.92 -3.31
N VAL A 16 10.75 -11.38 -2.09
CA VAL A 16 9.96 -12.43 -1.42
C VAL A 16 8.51 -11.99 -1.25
N ILE A 17 8.25 -10.77 -0.75
CA ILE A 17 6.89 -10.26 -0.60
C ILE A 17 6.17 -10.17 -1.96
N VAL A 18 6.81 -9.60 -2.98
CA VAL A 18 6.20 -9.47 -4.32
C VAL A 18 5.91 -10.85 -4.92
N VAL A 19 6.80 -11.83 -4.74
CA VAL A 19 6.57 -13.21 -5.17
C VAL A 19 5.39 -13.83 -4.42
N LEU A 20 5.32 -13.65 -3.10
CA LEU A 20 4.21 -14.16 -2.29
C LEU A 20 2.88 -13.51 -2.69
N LEU A 21 2.86 -12.20 -2.96
CA LEU A 21 1.68 -11.49 -3.47
C LEU A 21 1.30 -11.96 -4.88
N ALA A 22 2.28 -12.20 -5.76
CA ALA A 22 2.01 -12.73 -7.10
C ALA A 22 1.43 -14.15 -7.04
N VAL A 23 1.94 -15.00 -6.15
CA VAL A 23 1.35 -16.32 -5.87
C VAL A 23 -0.07 -16.15 -5.34
N ASN A 24 -0.31 -15.22 -4.43
CA ASN A 24 -1.62 -14.93 -3.86
C ASN A 24 -2.65 -14.50 -4.93
N VAL A 25 -2.24 -13.61 -5.86
CA VAL A 25 -3.02 -13.27 -7.05
C VAL A 25 -3.34 -14.52 -7.89
N GLY A 26 -2.35 -15.40 -8.08
CA GLY A 26 -2.55 -16.68 -8.78
C GLY A 26 -3.54 -17.60 -8.08
N LEU A 27 -3.58 -17.60 -6.74
CA LEU A 27 -4.57 -18.35 -5.97
C LEU A 27 -5.98 -17.79 -6.21
N TYR A 28 -6.16 -16.46 -6.15
CA TYR A 28 -7.46 -15.83 -6.48
C TYR A 28 -7.92 -16.17 -7.89
N ALA A 29 -7.00 -16.17 -8.87
CA ALA A 29 -7.31 -16.48 -10.26
C ALA A 29 -7.81 -17.92 -10.48
N VAL A 30 -7.40 -18.86 -9.62
CA VAL A 30 -7.74 -20.28 -9.74
C VAL A 30 -8.95 -20.65 -8.87
N TYR A 31 -9.07 -20.06 -7.69
CA TYR A 31 -9.98 -20.53 -6.65
C TYR A 31 -11.12 -19.57 -6.30
N ASP A 32 -11.09 -18.33 -6.80
CA ASP A 32 -12.06 -17.30 -6.44
C ASP A 32 -12.64 -16.59 -7.67
N THR A 33 -13.29 -15.45 -7.48
CA THR A 33 -13.95 -14.68 -8.53
C THR A 33 -12.96 -13.88 -9.38
N LEU A 34 -13.39 -13.58 -10.61
CA LEU A 34 -12.69 -12.63 -11.48
C LEU A 34 -12.54 -11.26 -10.80
N THR A 35 -13.53 -10.83 -10.02
CA THR A 35 -13.51 -9.55 -9.30
C THR A 35 -12.39 -9.53 -8.25
N SER A 36 -12.26 -10.56 -7.43
CA SER A 36 -11.18 -10.68 -6.43
C SER A 36 -9.81 -10.71 -7.09
N THR A 37 -9.69 -11.42 -8.22
CA THR A 37 -8.44 -11.50 -8.99
C THR A 37 -8.04 -10.13 -9.54
N VAL A 38 -8.98 -9.42 -10.16
CA VAL A 38 -8.75 -8.08 -10.71
C VAL A 38 -8.39 -7.10 -9.60
N ASP A 39 -9.03 -7.19 -8.43
CA ASP A 39 -8.68 -6.37 -7.28
C ASP A 39 -7.22 -6.59 -6.87
N ALA A 40 -6.85 -7.85 -6.57
CA ALA A 40 -5.51 -8.19 -6.13
C ALA A 40 -4.43 -7.83 -7.17
N MET A 41 -4.71 -8.02 -8.47
CA MET A 41 -3.82 -7.58 -9.55
C MET A 41 -3.65 -6.07 -9.58
N THR A 42 -4.73 -5.32 -9.36
CA THR A 42 -4.72 -3.85 -9.38
C THR A 42 -3.92 -3.30 -8.19
N TRP A 43 -4.09 -3.89 -7.00
CA TRP A 43 -3.29 -3.59 -5.81
C TRP A 43 -1.80 -3.90 -6.02
N LEU A 44 -1.47 -5.05 -6.61
CA LEU A 44 -0.08 -5.42 -6.90
C LEU A 44 0.55 -4.48 -7.92
N ALA A 45 -0.18 -4.11 -8.97
CA ALA A 45 0.28 -3.13 -9.95
C ALA A 45 0.51 -1.76 -9.30
N LEU A 46 -0.37 -1.33 -8.39
CA LEU A 46 -0.24 -0.07 -7.66
C LEU A 46 1.03 -0.04 -6.80
N LEU A 47 1.32 -1.13 -6.07
CA LEU A 47 2.56 -1.28 -5.30
C LEU A 47 3.81 -1.13 -6.19
N ILE A 48 3.85 -1.82 -7.33
CA ILE A 48 4.97 -1.74 -8.27
C ILE A 48 5.14 -0.31 -8.78
N MET A 49 4.04 0.40 -9.09
CA MET A 49 4.11 1.81 -9.53
C MET A 49 4.68 2.73 -8.45
N PHE A 50 4.34 2.50 -7.17
CA PHE A 50 4.96 3.22 -6.06
C PHE A 50 6.46 2.91 -5.93
N GLU A 51 6.84 1.63 -6.02
CA GLU A 51 8.24 1.24 -5.94
C GLU A 51 9.06 1.88 -7.07
N LEU A 52 8.57 1.85 -8.31
CA LEU A 52 9.24 2.45 -9.46
C LEU A 52 9.50 3.97 -9.29
N GLU A 53 8.56 4.70 -8.71
CA GLU A 53 8.72 6.13 -8.41
C GLU A 53 9.88 6.35 -7.40
N THR A 54 9.94 5.52 -6.35
CA THR A 54 10.97 5.64 -5.31
C THR A 54 12.37 5.20 -5.75
N LEU A 55 12.46 4.33 -6.76
CA LEU A 55 13.73 3.87 -7.32
C LEU A 55 14.46 4.95 -8.13
N GLY A 56 13.79 6.03 -8.52
CA GLY A 56 14.39 7.17 -9.24
C GLY A 56 14.98 6.83 -10.61
N LYS A 57 14.67 5.64 -11.15
CA LYS A 57 15.10 5.22 -12.50
C LYS A 57 13.99 5.54 -13.50
N PRO A 58 14.24 6.37 -14.52
CA PRO A 58 13.19 6.82 -15.44
C PRO A 58 12.86 5.74 -16.48
N LEU A 59 12.08 4.73 -16.09
CA LEU A 59 11.37 3.89 -17.07
C LEU A 59 10.17 4.64 -17.66
N PHE A 60 9.55 5.50 -16.86
CA PHE A 60 8.41 6.32 -17.24
C PHE A 60 8.57 7.75 -16.73
N SER A 61 7.85 8.70 -17.35
CA SER A 61 7.75 10.05 -16.80
C SER A 61 6.89 10.05 -15.52
N ALA A 62 7.17 10.94 -14.57
CA ALA A 62 6.36 11.09 -13.35
C ALA A 62 4.87 11.32 -13.69
N LYS A 63 4.58 12.12 -14.72
CA LYS A 63 3.20 12.34 -15.20
C LYS A 63 2.52 11.04 -15.64
N THR A 64 3.22 10.18 -16.37
CA THR A 64 2.72 8.87 -16.78
C THR A 64 2.40 7.99 -15.58
N LEU A 65 3.30 7.93 -14.59
CA LEU A 65 3.09 7.18 -13.35
C LEU A 65 1.85 7.66 -12.59
N HIS A 66 1.67 8.98 -12.45
CA HIS A 66 0.47 9.53 -11.82
C HIS A 66 -0.82 9.18 -12.56
N VAL A 67 -0.82 9.21 -13.90
CA VAL A 67 -1.99 8.84 -14.70
C VAL A 67 -2.32 7.36 -14.50
N ILE A 68 -1.32 6.48 -14.56
CA ILE A 68 -1.52 5.04 -14.34
C ILE A 68 -2.06 4.80 -12.92
N ARG A 69 -1.47 5.39 -11.88
CA ARG A 69 -1.97 5.25 -10.51
C ARG A 69 -3.40 5.75 -10.35
N ASN A 70 -3.77 6.88 -10.95
CA ASN A 70 -5.16 7.36 -10.92
C ASN A 70 -6.12 6.35 -11.54
N ILE A 71 -5.74 5.73 -12.67
CA ILE A 71 -6.55 4.69 -13.32
C ILE A 71 -6.70 3.47 -12.38
N LEU A 72 -5.59 2.99 -11.79
CA LEU A 72 -5.63 1.87 -10.86
C LEU A 72 -6.52 2.17 -9.65
N ILE A 73 -6.41 3.36 -9.05
CA ILE A 73 -7.27 3.78 -7.92
C ILE A 73 -8.75 3.78 -8.32
N VAL A 74 -9.09 4.28 -9.52
CA VAL A 74 -10.47 4.25 -10.03
C VAL A 74 -10.95 2.80 -10.22
N VAL A 75 -10.09 1.91 -10.71
CA VAL A 75 -10.42 0.47 -10.82
C VAL A 75 -10.69 -0.14 -9.45
N ILE A 76 -9.84 0.11 -8.44
CA ILE A 76 -10.05 -0.39 -7.07
C ILE A 76 -11.39 0.11 -6.52
N ILE A 77 -11.70 1.40 -6.69
CA ILE A 77 -12.99 1.98 -6.24
C ILE A 77 -14.17 1.31 -6.95
N GLY A 78 -14.05 1.05 -8.26
CA GLY A 78 -15.09 0.36 -9.04
C GLY A 78 -15.30 -1.07 -8.59
N VAL A 79 -14.21 -1.81 -8.33
CA VAL A 79 -14.26 -3.18 -7.79
C VAL A 79 -14.87 -3.18 -6.40
N PHE A 80 -14.45 -2.28 -5.52
CA PHE A 80 -15.03 -2.10 -4.18
C PHE A 80 -16.54 -1.85 -4.23
N ALA A 81 -16.99 -0.93 -5.09
CA ALA A 81 -18.41 -0.64 -5.26
C ALA A 81 -19.22 -1.88 -5.71
N SER A 82 -18.60 -2.78 -6.48
CA SER A 82 -19.24 -4.02 -6.94
C SER A 82 -19.52 -5.02 -5.81
N TYR A 83 -18.75 -5.02 -4.71
CA TYR A 83 -18.95 -5.99 -3.61
C TYR A 83 -19.55 -5.38 -2.34
N VAL A 84 -19.54 -4.04 -2.17
CA VAL A 84 -20.03 -3.37 -0.95
C VAL A 84 -21.49 -3.67 -0.62
N HIS A 85 -22.31 -4.04 -1.60
CA HIS A 85 -23.71 -4.39 -1.39
C HIS A 85 -23.90 -5.72 -0.64
N SER A 86 -22.90 -6.60 -0.66
CA SER A 86 -22.98 -7.97 -0.11
C SER A 86 -22.02 -8.21 1.06
N SER A 87 -21.25 -7.19 1.47
CA SER A 87 -20.10 -7.36 2.37
C SER A 87 -20.44 -7.20 3.84
N GLU A 88 -19.66 -7.86 4.69
CA GLU A 88 -19.73 -7.65 6.13
C GLU A 88 -19.12 -6.32 6.53
N TRP A 89 -19.50 -5.80 7.70
CA TRP A 89 -19.00 -4.50 8.19
C TRP A 89 -17.47 -4.50 8.37
N LEU A 90 -16.86 -5.67 8.64
CA LEU A 90 -15.41 -5.83 8.77
C LEU A 90 -14.71 -5.56 7.44
N ASP A 91 -15.25 -6.07 6.33
CA ASP A 91 -14.67 -5.87 5.00
C ASP A 91 -14.76 -4.40 4.58
N VAL A 92 -15.88 -3.74 4.89
CA VAL A 92 -16.05 -2.31 4.67
C VAL A 92 -15.03 -1.51 5.48
N ALA A 93 -14.86 -1.82 6.77
CA ALA A 93 -13.89 -1.16 7.62
C ALA A 93 -12.44 -1.37 7.14
N ASN A 94 -12.11 -2.60 6.74
CA ASN A 94 -10.81 -2.94 6.16
C ASN A 94 -10.52 -2.12 4.90
N SER A 95 -11.43 -2.11 3.93
CA SER A 95 -11.23 -1.38 2.67
C SER A 95 -11.12 0.12 2.87
N LEU A 96 -11.86 0.70 3.84
CA LEU A 96 -11.70 2.11 4.21
C LEU A 96 -10.31 2.43 4.75
N LEU A 97 -9.72 1.54 5.55
CA LEU A 97 -8.34 1.70 6.03
C LEU A 97 -7.33 1.61 4.89
N TRP A 98 -7.52 0.68 3.95
CA TRP A 98 -6.69 0.57 2.76
C TRP A 98 -6.78 1.80 1.84
N PHE A 99 -7.98 2.36 1.65
CA PHE A 99 -8.15 3.62 0.92
C PHE A 99 -7.48 4.79 1.63
N ALA A 100 -7.57 4.86 2.96
CA ALA A 100 -6.86 5.87 3.73
C ALA A 100 -5.34 5.73 3.55
N LEU A 101 -4.81 4.50 3.53
CA LEU A 101 -3.39 4.25 3.29
C LEU A 101 -2.94 4.71 1.89
N ILE A 102 -3.69 4.38 0.84
CA ILE A 102 -3.38 4.88 -0.51
C ILE A 102 -3.39 6.41 -0.53
N ALA A 103 -4.39 7.04 0.10
CA ALA A 103 -4.50 8.49 0.12
C ALA A 103 -3.30 9.15 0.81
N LEU A 104 -2.80 8.55 1.90
CA LEU A 104 -1.59 9.01 2.57
C LEU A 104 -0.35 8.87 1.68
N LEU A 105 -0.16 7.72 1.02
CA LEU A 105 0.96 7.48 0.11
C LEU A 105 0.94 8.45 -1.10
N GLU A 106 -0.23 8.65 -1.70
CA GLU A 106 -0.39 9.59 -2.82
C GLU A 106 -0.17 11.05 -2.37
N LEU A 107 -0.60 11.42 -1.17
CA LEU A 107 -0.35 12.75 -0.62
C LEU A 107 1.14 13.00 -0.46
N GLU A 108 1.88 12.02 0.08
CA GLU A 108 3.32 12.13 0.30
C GLU A 108 4.10 12.28 -1.01
N ILE A 109 3.71 11.53 -2.06
CA ILE A 109 4.38 11.62 -3.36
C ILE A 109 3.99 12.89 -4.13
N ARG A 110 2.71 13.28 -4.15
CA ARG A 110 2.24 14.42 -4.95
C ARG A 110 2.48 15.76 -4.30
N LYS A 111 2.42 15.82 -2.97
CA LYS A 111 2.51 17.06 -2.18
C LYS A 111 3.45 16.88 -0.99
N PRO A 112 4.74 16.58 -1.25
CA PRO A 112 5.72 16.39 -0.19
C PRO A 112 5.84 17.63 0.72
N ASP A 113 5.67 18.84 0.18
CA ASP A 113 5.72 20.09 0.95
C ASP A 113 4.56 20.22 1.96
N ALA A 114 3.37 19.70 1.63
CA ALA A 114 2.22 19.70 2.52
C ALA A 114 2.44 18.73 3.69
N VAL A 115 3.04 17.57 3.41
CA VAL A 115 3.44 16.58 4.43
C VAL A 115 4.56 17.14 5.31
N ALA A 116 5.56 17.79 4.71
CA ALA A 116 6.68 18.41 5.42
C ALA A 116 6.25 19.58 6.32
N SER A 117 5.16 20.27 5.98
CA SER A 117 4.57 21.32 6.82
C SER A 117 3.91 20.77 8.09
N HIS A 118 3.39 19.53 8.06
CA HIS A 118 2.67 18.92 9.19
C HIS A 118 3.13 17.47 9.48
N PRO A 119 4.43 17.24 9.73
CA PRO A 119 5.01 15.89 9.75
C PRO A 119 4.47 15.05 10.90
N LYS A 120 4.15 15.68 12.05
CA LYS A 120 3.56 14.98 13.21
C LYS A 120 2.17 14.46 12.92
N ILE A 121 1.34 15.27 12.26
CA ILE A 121 -0.04 14.89 11.93
C ILE A 121 -0.01 13.75 10.93
N TYR A 122 0.78 13.88 9.86
CA TYR A 122 0.92 12.83 8.86
C TYR A 122 1.38 11.51 9.49
N TRP A 123 2.45 11.54 10.30
CA TRP A 123 2.97 10.34 10.96
C TRP A 123 1.96 9.70 11.93
N LEU A 124 1.23 10.50 12.72
CA LEU A 124 0.19 9.99 13.61
C LEU A 124 -0.96 9.34 12.82
N THR A 125 -1.36 9.93 11.70
CA THR A 125 -2.40 9.36 10.83
C THR A 125 -1.93 8.06 10.19
N THR A 126 -0.70 8.00 9.66
CA THR A 126 -0.10 6.76 9.14
C THR A 126 -0.07 5.68 10.22
N LEU A 127 0.39 6.01 11.42
CA LEU A 127 0.41 5.07 12.55
C LEU A 127 -0.98 4.58 12.91
N LEU A 128 -1.99 5.46 12.93
CA LEU A 128 -3.38 5.11 13.18
C LEU A 128 -3.92 4.14 12.13
N VAL A 129 -3.67 4.41 10.84
CA VAL A 129 -4.10 3.55 9.74
C VAL A 129 -3.46 2.17 9.85
N PHE A 130 -2.14 2.08 10.04
CA PHE A 130 -1.47 0.79 10.23
C PHE A 130 -1.93 0.05 11.47
N SER A 131 -2.18 0.76 12.58
CA SER A 131 -2.72 0.16 13.80
C SER A 131 -4.13 -0.39 13.56
N GLY A 132 -4.97 0.32 12.80
CA GLY A 132 -6.29 -0.14 12.38
C GLY A 132 -6.20 -1.40 11.53
N LEU A 133 -5.30 -1.43 10.54
CA LEU A 133 -5.08 -2.61 9.69
C LEU A 133 -4.61 -3.82 10.51
N LEU A 134 -3.70 -3.63 11.46
CA LEU A 134 -3.27 -4.69 12.38
C LEU A 134 -4.42 -5.15 13.30
N ALA A 135 -5.31 -4.24 13.70
CA ALA A 135 -6.50 -4.61 14.46
C ALA A 135 -7.47 -5.47 13.61
N MET A 136 -7.60 -5.20 12.31
CA MET A 136 -8.37 -6.06 11.39
C MET A 136 -7.77 -7.47 11.31
N VAL A 137 -6.44 -7.59 11.20
CA VAL A 137 -5.74 -8.88 11.26
C VAL A 137 -6.08 -9.62 12.56
N GLY A 138 -6.05 -8.93 13.71
CA GLY A 138 -6.43 -9.50 14.99
C GLY A 138 -7.90 -9.97 15.04
N ALA A 139 -8.81 -9.19 14.44
CA ALA A 139 -10.23 -9.54 14.36
C ALA A 139 -10.48 -10.78 13.50
N TRP A 140 -9.80 -10.93 12.37
CA TRP A 140 -9.89 -12.14 11.54
C TRP A 140 -9.21 -13.34 12.19
N ALA A 141 -8.08 -13.14 12.88
CA ALA A 141 -7.42 -14.20 13.64
C ALA A 141 -8.32 -14.75 14.75
N TRP A 142 -9.08 -13.87 15.42
CA TRP A 142 -10.07 -14.26 16.42
C TRP A 142 -11.21 -15.10 15.83
N GLN A 143 -11.60 -14.84 14.58
CA GLN A 143 -12.61 -15.59 13.84
C GLN A 143 -12.05 -16.86 13.16
N ALA A 144 -10.77 -17.17 13.38
CA ALA A 144 -10.05 -18.26 12.70
C ALA A 144 -10.07 -18.16 11.16
N ALA A 145 -10.22 -16.94 10.63
CA ALA A 145 -10.19 -16.63 9.21
C ALA A 145 -8.73 -16.49 8.72
N TRP A 146 -8.01 -17.62 8.69
CA TRP A 146 -6.55 -17.63 8.49
C TRP A 146 -6.08 -17.16 7.12
N LEU A 147 -6.91 -17.32 6.08
CA LEU A 147 -6.58 -16.84 4.74
C LEU A 147 -6.58 -15.31 4.70
N ASP A 148 -7.58 -14.66 5.30
CA ASP A 148 -7.66 -13.19 5.40
C ASP A 148 -6.53 -12.62 6.27
N VAL A 149 -6.18 -13.31 7.35
CA VAL A 149 -5.01 -12.96 8.17
C VAL A 149 -3.72 -12.99 7.34
N TYR A 150 -3.50 -14.07 6.59
CA TYR A 150 -2.31 -14.23 5.77
C TYR A 150 -2.23 -13.16 4.67
N ASP A 151 -3.32 -12.97 3.93
CA ASP A 151 -3.44 -11.97 2.87
C ASP A 151 -3.14 -10.56 3.41
N ALA A 152 -3.86 -10.15 4.46
CA ALA A 152 -3.71 -8.82 5.04
C ALA A 152 -2.29 -8.58 5.59
N VAL A 153 -1.67 -9.58 6.22
CA VAL A 153 -0.28 -9.45 6.72
C VAL A 153 0.71 -9.23 5.57
N LEU A 154 0.54 -9.93 4.44
CA LEU A 154 1.39 -9.73 3.27
C LEU A 154 1.25 -8.32 2.70
N TRP A 155 0.02 -7.83 2.53
CA TRP A 155 -0.23 -6.48 2.05
C TRP A 155 0.30 -5.42 3.02
N ILE A 156 0.10 -5.58 4.32
CA ILE A 156 0.60 -4.64 5.34
C ILE A 156 2.12 -4.58 5.26
N ALA A 157 2.79 -5.72 5.17
CA ALA A 157 4.24 -5.79 5.05
C ALA A 157 4.75 -5.12 3.77
N ALA A 158 4.04 -5.31 2.65
CA ALA A 158 4.38 -4.71 1.37
C ALA A 158 4.26 -3.18 1.40
N PHE A 159 3.11 -2.66 1.86
CA PHE A 159 2.89 -1.21 1.94
C PHE A 159 3.78 -0.54 2.99
N ALA A 160 4.06 -1.20 4.12
CA ALA A 160 5.04 -0.69 5.08
C ALA A 160 6.45 -0.60 4.49
N ALA A 161 6.84 -1.54 3.61
CA ALA A 161 8.12 -1.46 2.90
C ALA A 161 8.17 -0.24 1.96
N ILE A 162 7.09 0.00 1.21
CA ILE A 162 6.97 1.16 0.31
C ILE A 162 7.01 2.48 1.08
N GLU A 163 6.28 2.59 2.19
CA GLU A 163 6.29 3.78 3.06
C GLU A 163 7.72 4.13 3.48
N VAL A 164 8.51 3.14 3.90
CA VAL A 164 9.92 3.33 4.27
C VAL A 164 10.76 3.81 3.08
N ASP A 165 10.48 3.35 1.86
CA ASP A 165 11.18 3.82 0.67
C ASP A 165 10.83 5.26 0.30
N ILE A 166 9.56 5.64 0.38
CA ILE A 166 9.11 7.01 0.10
C ILE A 166 9.78 7.98 1.10
N PHE A 167 9.79 7.64 2.39
CA PHE A 167 10.49 8.45 3.39
C PHE A 167 11.97 8.65 3.06
N LYS A 168 12.65 7.60 2.59
CA LYS A 168 14.06 7.69 2.16
C LYS A 168 14.24 8.55 0.91
N PHE A 169 13.31 8.46 -0.04
CA PHE A 169 13.33 9.22 -1.29
C PHE A 169 13.11 10.73 -1.05
N LEU A 170 12.26 11.10 -0.09
CA LEU A 170 11.94 12.50 0.20
C LEU A 170 12.95 13.21 1.12
N GLN A 171 13.67 12.47 1.97
CA GLN A 171 14.66 13.03 2.91
C GLN A 171 15.76 13.92 2.25
N PRO A 172 16.37 13.53 1.13
CA PRO A 172 17.37 14.36 0.44
C PRO A 172 16.76 15.63 -0.15
N LYS A 173 15.52 15.56 -0.66
CA LYS A 173 14.84 16.71 -1.27
C LYS A 173 14.50 17.77 -0.23
N ALA A 174 14.04 17.37 0.96
CA ALA A 174 13.75 18.30 2.05
C ALA A 174 14.97 19.08 2.58
N LYS A 175 16.19 18.55 2.42
CA LYS A 175 17.43 19.20 2.84
C LYS A 175 18.02 20.18 1.81
N GLY A 176 17.58 20.14 0.56
CA GLY A 176 18.05 21.03 -0.51
C GLY A 176 17.38 22.41 -0.56
N TYR A 177 16.40 22.66 0.31
CA TYR A 177 15.66 23.92 0.41
C TYR A 177 16.01 24.73 1.68
N CYS A 178 17.11 24.41 2.35
CA CYS A 178 17.69 25.20 3.45
C CYS A 178 19.06 25.74 3.07
#